data_AF-A0A8C0BTI1-F1
#
_entry.id   AF-A0A8C0BTI1-F1
#
_cell.length_a   1.000
_cell.length_b   1.000
_cell.length_c   1.000
_cell.angle_alpha   90.00
_cell.angle_beta   90.00
_cell.angle_gamma   90.00
#
_symmetry.space_group_name_H-M   'P 1'
#
loop_
_entity.id
_entity.type
_entity.pdbx_description
1 polymer ?
#
loop_
_entity_poly.entity_id
_entity_poly.type
_entity_poly.pdbx_seq_one_letter_code
_entity_poly.pdbx_strand_id
1 'polypeptide(L)'
;LVGIGVTGGLFYVIFKELFSSSSPSKIYGDALEKCRSHPEIIGVFGESIKGYGEATRRGRRQLVSHIEYVKDGLKHMRLKFYIEGSEPGKRGTVHVEVKENPERGRFEVRYIFVDVDTYPRRTIVIEDNR
;
A
#
# COMPACT_ATOMS: atom_id res chain seq x y z
N LEU A 1 -32.83 -31.25 6.01
CA LEU A 1 -32.03 -30.14 6.60
C LEU A 1 -30.60 -30.14 6.04
N VAL A 2 -30.42 -30.00 4.72
CA VAL A 2 -29.08 -30.05 4.07
C VAL A 2 -28.77 -28.75 3.30
N GLY A 3 -29.78 -27.92 3.01
CA GLY A 3 -29.61 -26.69 2.22
C GLY A 3 -29.01 -25.49 2.97
N ILE A 4 -29.15 -25.41 4.30
CA ILE A 4 -28.71 -24.22 5.07
C ILE A 4 -27.18 -24.15 5.19
N GLY A 5 -26.49 -25.30 5.24
CA GLY A 5 -25.02 -25.34 5.29
C GLY A 5 -24.35 -24.92 3.98
N VAL A 6 -24.94 -25.29 2.84
CA VAL A 6 -24.37 -25.00 1.51
C VAL A 6 -24.45 -23.52 1.18
N THR A 7 -25.60 -22.87 1.47
CA THR A 7 -25.77 -21.43 1.22
C THR A 7 -24.91 -20.58 2.18
N GLY A 8 -24.78 -21.00 3.45
CA GLY A 8 -23.93 -20.32 4.42
C GLY A 8 -22.44 -20.41 4.08
N GLY A 9 -21.97 -21.58 3.63
CA GLY A 9 -20.58 -21.78 3.19
C GLY A 9 -20.24 -20.98 1.93
N LEU A 10 -21.14 -20.94 0.95
CA LEU A 10 -20.93 -20.17 -0.28
C LEU A 10 -20.96 -18.65 0.00
N PHE A 11 -21.86 -18.17 0.86
CA PHE A 11 -21.85 -16.78 1.30
C PHE A 11 -20.58 -16.43 2.07
N TYR A 12 -20.07 -17.32 2.93
CA TYR A 12 -18.81 -17.11 3.65
C TYR A 12 -17.62 -16.99 2.70
N VAL A 13 -17.53 -17.84 1.67
CA VAL A 13 -16.47 -17.77 0.65
C VAL A 13 -16.54 -16.46 -0.13
N ILE A 14 -17.74 -16.05 -0.57
CA ILE A 14 -17.94 -14.81 -1.33
C ILE A 14 -17.67 -13.58 -0.47
N PHE A 15 -18.08 -13.55 0.80
CA PHE A 15 -17.75 -12.46 1.72
C PHE A 15 -16.23 -12.41 2.00
N LYS A 16 -15.57 -13.56 2.16
CA LYS A 16 -14.11 -13.61 2.35
C LYS A 16 -13.37 -13.10 1.11
N GLU A 17 -13.84 -13.43 -0.09
CA GLU A 17 -13.29 -12.88 -1.35
C GLU A 17 -13.54 -11.37 -1.47
N LEU A 18 -14.77 -10.92 -1.18
CA LEU A 18 -15.17 -9.51 -1.26
C LEU A 18 -14.53 -8.63 -0.17
N PHE A 19 -14.13 -9.16 0.99
CA PHE A 19 -13.45 -8.39 2.05
C PHE A 19 -11.93 -8.56 2.05
N SER A 20 -11.39 -9.50 1.26
CA SER A 20 -9.98 -9.44 0.82
C SER A 20 -9.70 -8.29 -0.17
N SER A 21 -10.73 -7.49 -0.49
CA SER A 21 -10.72 -6.31 -1.38
C SER A 21 -9.96 -5.09 -0.82
N SER A 22 -8.84 -5.29 -0.11
CA SER A 22 -7.87 -4.19 -0.04
C SER A 22 -7.21 -4.09 -1.40
N SER A 23 -7.92 -3.44 -2.34
CA SER A 23 -7.41 -3.24 -3.68
C SER A 23 -6.09 -2.47 -3.60
N PRO A 24 -5.16 -2.68 -4.55
CA PRO A 24 -3.91 -1.94 -4.59
C PRO A 24 -4.13 -0.42 -4.51
N SER A 25 -5.20 0.08 -5.13
CA SER A 25 -5.57 1.50 -5.09
C SER A 25 -5.95 1.99 -3.69
N LYS A 26 -6.62 1.17 -2.88
CA LYS A 26 -6.99 1.54 -1.50
C LYS A 26 -5.76 1.60 -0.61
N ILE A 27 -4.91 0.56 -0.66
CA ILE A 27 -3.66 0.52 0.10
C ILE A 27 -2.73 1.66 -0.31
N TYR A 28 -2.67 1.99 -1.60
CA TYR A 28 -1.97 3.17 -2.10
C TYR A 28 -2.50 4.47 -1.48
N GLY A 29 -3.82 4.67 -1.45
CA GLY A 29 -4.45 5.85 -0.86
C GLY A 29 -4.10 6.00 0.62
N ASP A 30 -4.28 4.93 1.40
CA ASP A 30 -3.99 4.89 2.83
C ASP A 30 -2.50 5.16 3.11
N ALA A 31 -1.59 4.55 2.32
CA ALA A 31 -0.16 4.76 2.47
C ALA A 31 0.29 6.19 2.08
N LEU A 32 -0.31 6.76 1.03
CA LEU A 32 -0.03 8.14 0.62
C LEU A 32 -0.50 9.14 1.68
N GLU A 33 -1.65 8.90 2.30
CA GLU A 33 -2.15 9.73 3.40
C GLU A 33 -1.22 9.67 4.61
N LYS A 34 -0.73 8.48 4.98
CA LYS A 34 0.31 8.33 6.02
C LYS A 34 1.61 9.06 5.68
N CYS A 35 2.03 9.06 4.42
CA CYS A 35 3.18 9.87 3.98
C CYS A 35 2.91 11.38 4.17
N ARG A 36 1.70 11.84 3.84
CA ARG A 36 1.30 13.25 3.95
C ARG A 36 1.19 13.76 5.37
N SER A 37 0.93 12.89 6.35
CA SER A 37 0.83 13.25 7.75
C SER A 37 2.12 13.04 8.55
N HIS A 38 3.12 12.35 7.98
CA HIS A 38 4.37 12.04 8.69
C HIS A 38 5.31 13.26 8.75
N PRO A 39 5.67 13.78 9.95
CA PRO A 39 6.45 15.01 10.10
C PRO A 39 7.78 15.01 9.34
N GLU A 40 8.50 13.87 9.33
CA GLU A 40 9.78 13.78 8.64
C GLU A 40 9.63 13.79 7.11
N ILE A 41 8.53 13.24 6.58
CA ILE A 41 8.23 13.29 5.14
C ILE A 41 7.87 14.71 4.75
N ILE A 42 7.03 15.38 5.54
CA ILE A 42 6.70 16.80 5.35
C ILE A 42 7.97 17.65 5.39
N GLY A 43 8.90 17.38 6.31
CA GLY A 43 10.17 18.10 6.40
C GLY A 43 11.08 17.94 5.17
N VAL A 44 10.96 16.85 4.40
CA VAL A 44 11.76 16.60 3.20
C VAL A 44 11.07 17.04 1.91
N PHE A 45 9.76 16.81 1.81
CA PHE A 45 8.98 16.99 0.59
C PHE A 45 8.07 18.23 0.61
N GLY A 46 7.91 18.87 1.76
CA GLY A 46 6.97 19.98 1.98
C GLY A 46 5.55 19.52 2.26
N GLU A 47 4.63 20.48 2.43
CA GLU A 47 3.24 20.21 2.79
C GLU A 47 2.41 19.61 1.64
N SER A 48 2.69 19.99 0.40
CA SER A 48 2.01 19.42 -0.77
C SER A 48 2.83 18.28 -1.38
N ILE A 49 2.41 17.05 -1.08
CA ILE A 49 3.01 15.81 -1.59
C ILE A 49 2.09 15.17 -2.63
N LYS A 50 2.61 15.00 -3.85
CA LYS A 50 1.93 14.31 -4.95
C LYS A 50 2.37 12.85 -4.96
N GLY A 51 1.42 11.93 -5.06
CA GLY A 51 1.69 10.50 -5.29
C GLY A 51 1.38 10.11 -6.73
N TYR A 52 2.18 9.20 -7.29
CA TYR A 52 1.94 8.62 -8.61
C TYR A 52 2.50 7.21 -8.74
N GLY A 53 1.90 6.41 -9.62
CA GLY A 53 2.33 5.04 -9.91
C GLY A 53 3.48 4.96 -10.91
N GLU A 54 3.79 3.76 -11.38
CA GLU A 54 4.79 3.53 -12.43
C GLU A 54 4.43 4.24 -13.73
N ALA A 55 5.45 4.79 -14.38
CA ALA A 55 5.29 5.37 -15.70
C ALA A 55 5.16 4.25 -16.74
N THR A 56 4.02 4.19 -17.41
CA THR A 56 3.89 3.37 -18.63
C THR A 56 4.83 3.90 -19.73
N ARG A 57 5.15 3.06 -20.74
CA ARG A 57 5.91 3.48 -21.94
C ARG A 57 5.35 4.72 -22.66
N ARG A 58 4.07 5.07 -22.44
CA ARG A 58 3.41 6.27 -22.99
C ARG A 58 3.31 7.43 -21.98
N GLY A 59 4.01 7.38 -20.85
CA GLY A 59 4.07 8.45 -19.85
C GLY A 59 2.87 8.53 -18.88
N ARG A 60 1.87 7.64 -18.98
CA ARG A 60 0.78 7.59 -17.98
C ARG A 60 1.30 7.02 -16.67
N ARG A 61 1.07 7.71 -15.54
CA ARG A 61 1.51 7.34 -14.18
C ARG A 61 0.38 6.80 -13.29
N GLN A 62 -0.61 6.14 -13.88
CA GLN A 62 -1.85 5.74 -13.18
C GLN A 62 -1.78 4.35 -12.54
N LEU A 63 -0.78 3.52 -12.87
CA LEU A 63 -0.71 2.15 -12.39
C LEU A 63 0.24 2.03 -11.20
N VAL A 64 -0.28 1.67 -10.04
CA VAL A 64 0.55 1.35 -8.87
C VAL A 64 1.17 -0.03 -9.06
N SER A 65 2.51 -0.11 -8.97
CA SER A 65 3.21 -1.38 -9.02
C SER A 65 2.86 -2.16 -7.76
N HIS A 66 2.33 -3.37 -7.92
CA HIS A 66 1.98 -4.23 -6.80
C HIS A 66 2.28 -5.69 -7.14
N ILE A 67 2.53 -6.48 -6.10
CA ILE A 67 2.72 -7.92 -6.18
C ILE A 67 1.99 -8.55 -5.01
N GLU A 68 1.09 -9.49 -5.32
CA GLU A 68 0.46 -10.36 -4.35
C GLU A 68 1.22 -11.67 -4.24
N TYR A 69 1.41 -12.18 -3.02
CA TYR A 69 2.07 -13.45 -2.78
C TYR A 69 1.59 -14.07 -1.48
N VAL A 70 1.84 -15.37 -1.28
CA VAL A 70 1.49 -16.08 -0.06
C VAL A 70 2.76 -16.40 0.71
N LYS A 71 2.76 -16.11 2.01
CA LYS A 71 3.86 -16.44 2.93
C LYS A 71 3.25 -16.99 4.23
N ASP A 72 3.76 -18.13 4.68
CA ASP A 72 3.30 -18.79 5.91
C ASP A 72 1.77 -19.03 5.94
N GLY A 73 1.18 -19.31 4.77
CA GLY A 73 -0.25 -19.53 4.59
C GLY A 73 -1.11 -18.25 4.59
N LEU A 74 -0.51 -17.07 4.70
CA LEU A 74 -1.19 -15.77 4.73
C LEU A 74 -0.91 -15.00 3.44
N LYS A 75 -1.91 -14.27 2.93
CA LYS A 75 -1.72 -13.41 1.77
C LYS A 75 -0.95 -12.16 2.17
N HIS A 76 0.00 -11.77 1.34
CA HIS A 76 0.75 -10.53 1.43
C HIS A 76 0.56 -9.75 0.13
N MET A 77 0.59 -8.43 0.24
CA MET A 77 0.67 -7.55 -0.92
C MET A 77 1.78 -6.53 -0.70
N ARG A 78 2.65 -6.38 -1.70
CA ARG A 78 3.65 -5.33 -1.75
C ARG A 78 3.24 -4.30 -2.77
N LEU A 79 3.36 -3.03 -2.42
CA LEU A 79 3.14 -1.92 -3.34
C LEU A 79 4.40 -1.07 -3.42
N LYS A 80 4.64 -0.54 -4.62
CA LYS A 80 5.66 0.46 -4.90
C LYS A 80 5.02 1.59 -5.71
N PHE A 81 5.20 2.81 -5.22
CA PHE A 81 4.80 4.03 -5.91
C PHE A 81 5.78 5.15 -5.60
N TYR A 82 5.57 6.30 -6.20
CA TYR A 82 6.47 7.44 -6.09
C TYR A 82 5.76 8.63 -5.50
N ILE A 83 6.51 9.44 -4.76
CA ILE A 83 6.06 10.74 -4.27
C ILE A 83 6.98 11.85 -4.76
N GLU A 84 6.39 13.02 -4.98
CA GLU A 84 7.10 14.24 -5.35
C GLU A 84 6.62 15.39 -4.48
N GLY A 85 7.59 16.12 -3.95
CA GLY A 85 7.37 17.27 -3.08
C GLY A 85 6.97 18.53 -3.84
N SER A 86 6.81 19.61 -3.08
CA SER A 86 6.49 20.92 -3.63
C SER A 86 7.70 21.56 -4.32
N GLU A 87 8.90 21.33 -3.79
CA GLU A 87 10.14 21.79 -4.39
C GLU A 87 10.54 20.91 -5.58
N PRO A 88 10.94 21.53 -6.72
CA PRO A 88 11.44 20.79 -7.87
C PRO A 88 12.59 19.86 -7.49
N GLY A 89 12.50 18.62 -7.97
CA GLY A 89 13.55 17.62 -7.79
C GLY A 89 13.38 16.74 -6.58
N LYS A 90 12.63 17.14 -5.53
CA LYS A 90 12.37 16.32 -4.34
C LYS A 90 11.46 15.13 -4.68
N ARG A 91 12.07 13.97 -4.92
CA ARG A 91 11.39 12.72 -5.26
C ARG A 91 11.77 11.61 -4.30
N GLY A 92 10.84 10.70 -4.11
CA GLY A 92 11.04 9.52 -3.30
C GLY A 92 10.22 8.34 -3.79
N THR A 93 10.67 7.16 -3.41
CA THR A 93 10.01 5.89 -3.70
C THR A 93 9.40 5.36 -2.40
N VAL A 94 8.10 5.10 -2.41
CA VAL A 94 7.38 4.55 -1.27
C VAL A 94 7.24 3.04 -1.44
N HIS A 95 7.62 2.32 -0.40
CA HIS A 95 7.51 0.88 -0.31
C HIS A 95 6.53 0.50 0.79
N VAL A 96 5.51 -0.26 0.42
CA VAL A 96 4.46 -0.73 1.34
C VAL A 96 4.41 -2.24 1.29
N GLU A 97 4.27 -2.87 2.44
CA GLU A 97 3.85 -4.25 2.54
C GLU A 97 2.67 -4.36 3.51
N VAL A 98 1.65 -5.07 3.08
CA VAL A 98 0.51 -5.45 3.91
C VAL A 98 0.41 -6.97 3.98
N LYS A 99 -0.18 -7.46 5.06
CA LYS A 99 -0.41 -8.88 5.33
C LYS A 99 -1.86 -9.10 5.73
N GLU A 100 -2.47 -10.17 5.25
CA GLU A 100 -3.81 -10.60 5.65
C GLU A 100 -3.78 -10.98 7.13
N ASN A 101 -4.64 -10.31 7.91
CA ASN A 101 -4.96 -10.70 9.28
C ASN A 101 -6.09 -11.75 9.23
N PRO A 102 -5.83 -13.00 9.64
CA PRO A 102 -6.82 -14.08 9.58
C PRO A 102 -7.98 -13.91 10.57
N GLU A 103 -7.77 -13.18 11.68
CA GLU A 103 -8.81 -12.91 12.68
C GLU A 103 -9.79 -11.84 12.21
N ARG A 104 -9.29 -10.83 11.49
CA ARG A 104 -10.08 -9.68 11.03
C ARG A 104 -10.52 -9.77 9.57
N GLY A 105 -9.94 -10.70 8.79
CA GLY A 105 -10.19 -10.87 7.37
C GLY A 105 -9.82 -9.65 6.52
N ARG A 106 -8.87 -8.83 6.97
CA ARG A 106 -8.42 -7.60 6.31
C ARG A 106 -6.91 -7.56 6.18
N PHE A 107 -6.41 -6.80 5.22
CA PHE A 107 -4.98 -6.51 5.16
C PHE A 107 -4.59 -5.48 6.22
N GLU A 108 -3.52 -5.78 6.96
CA GLU A 108 -2.89 -4.88 7.92
C GLU A 108 -1.51 -4.48 7.42
N VAL A 109 -1.12 -3.25 7.71
CA VAL A 109 0.18 -2.71 7.31
C VAL A 109 1.28 -3.42 8.10
N ARG A 110 2.21 -4.03 7.36
CA ARG A 110 3.42 -4.61 7.94
C ARG A 110 4.53 -3.57 8.01
N TYR A 111 4.71 -2.80 6.93
CA TYR A 111 5.61 -1.65 6.94
C TYR A 111 5.27 -0.65 5.84
N ILE A 112 5.64 0.61 6.07
CA ILE A 112 5.69 1.68 5.09
C ILE A 112 7.00 2.43 5.29
N PHE A 113 7.79 2.55 4.24
CA PHE A 113 8.97 3.41 4.24
C PHE A 113 9.13 4.14 2.92
N VAL A 114 9.88 5.23 2.96
CA VAL A 114 10.16 6.09 1.82
C VAL A 114 11.66 6.21 1.63
N ASP A 115 12.14 5.81 0.46
CA ASP A 115 13.50 6.12 0.03
C ASP A 115 13.52 7.49 -0.64
N VAL A 116 14.30 8.40 -0.09
CA VAL A 116 14.50 9.74 -0.65
C VAL A 116 15.54 9.66 -1.76
N ASP A 117 15.13 9.93 -3.00
CA ASP A 117 16.00 9.82 -4.18
C ASP A 117 17.01 10.98 -4.26
N THR A 118 16.63 12.12 -3.65
CA THR A 118 17.44 13.35 -3.59
C THR A 118 18.44 13.37 -2.45
N TYR A 119 19.51 14.14 -2.62
CA TYR A 119 20.52 14.31 -1.58
C TYR A 119 19.97 15.13 -0.39
N PRO A 120 20.27 14.74 0.86
CA PRO A 120 20.94 13.48 1.23
C PRO A 120 20.00 12.28 1.10
N ARG A 121 20.47 11.23 0.39
CA ARG A 121 19.70 10.00 0.20
C ARG A 121 19.58 9.27 1.52
N ARG A 122 18.35 8.95 1.92
CA ARG A 122 18.04 8.23 3.16
C ARG A 122 16.68 7.56 3.07
N THR A 123 16.48 6.56 3.91
CA THR A 123 15.19 5.90 4.10
C THR A 123 14.50 6.47 5.32
N ILE A 124 13.23 6.85 5.17
CA ILE A 124 12.37 7.31 6.26
C ILE A 124 11.32 6.22 6.51
N VAL A 125 11.31 5.66 7.71
CA VAL A 125 10.33 4.65 8.11
C VAL A 125 9.12 5.36 8.69
N ILE A 126 7.96 5.15 8.08
CA ILE A 126 6.68 5.72 8.54
C ILE A 126 6.00 4.76 9.51
N GLU A 127 6.04 3.47 9.19
CA GLU A 127 5.45 2.42 10.00
C GLU A 127 6.25 1.14 9.84
N ASP A 128 6.53 0.47 10.95
CA ASP A 128 7.20 -0.84 10.96
C ASP A 128 6.59 -1.71 12.06
N ASN A 129 5.78 -2.67 11.65
CA ASN A 129 5.11 -3.67 12.48
C ASN A 129 5.66 -5.08 12.17
N ARG A 130 6.93 -5.17 11.76
CA ARG A 130 7.58 -6.43 11.39
C ARG A 130 7.79 -7.39 12.55
#